data_AF-A0A6J4ZVB1-F1
#
_entry.id   AF-A0A6J4ZVB1-F1
#
_cell.length_a   1.000
_cell.length_b   1.000
_cell.length_c   1.000
_cell.angle_alpha   90.00
_cell.angle_beta   90.00
_cell.angle_gamma   90.00
#
_symmetry.space_group_name_H-M   'P 1'
#
loop_
_entity.id
_entity.type
_entity.pdbx_description
1 polymer ?
#
loop_
_entity_poly.entity_id
_entity_poly.type
_entity_poly.pdbx_seq_one_letter_code
_entity_poly.pdbx_strand_id
1 'polypeptide(L)'
;MSFRGPAHGRHPLRTHYIERGPLFTYMKRFFSSVLLALAAAALPLSSHAAALDAPLTCNESGHQFIADLAQQQLIDPKPMRVESNSINAFSPAQGADLTAFGFHIFAVVGYEKDDPMFRVGDGEPVARSAYGVVVFGGESKVQAALTEAGSTAIVHRVAPLVTAIFCKRS
;
A
#
# COMPACT_ATOMS: atom_id res chain seq x y z
N MET A 1 -23.16 92.51 67.28
CA MET A 1 -22.68 91.77 66.09
C MET A 1 -22.86 90.28 66.39
N SER A 2 -23.97 89.62 66.09
CA SER A 2 -24.59 89.24 64.79
C SER A 2 -23.86 88.12 64.03
N PHE A 3 -24.48 86.93 64.09
CA PHE A 3 -24.41 85.68 63.27
C PHE A 3 -23.06 84.96 63.08
N ARG A 4 -22.85 83.72 63.55
CA ARG A 4 -23.51 82.42 63.21
C ARG A 4 -23.21 82.01 61.75
N GLY A 5 -22.58 80.83 61.56
CA GLY A 5 -22.28 80.18 60.25
C GLY A 5 -23.55 79.79 59.48
N PRO A 6 -23.65 78.69 58.70
CA PRO A 6 -22.70 77.62 58.34
C PRO A 6 -22.79 77.28 56.82
N ALA A 7 -22.40 76.07 56.35
CA ALA A 7 -23.32 75.12 55.69
C ALA A 7 -22.64 74.05 54.79
N HIS A 8 -23.18 72.84 54.92
CA HIS A 8 -23.01 71.62 54.12
C HIS A 8 -23.59 71.69 52.69
N GLY A 9 -23.11 70.79 51.82
CA GLY A 9 -23.88 70.25 50.67
C GLY A 9 -23.00 69.36 49.75
N ARG A 10 -23.08 68.02 49.86
CA ARG A 10 -23.77 67.05 48.97
C ARG A 10 -23.35 67.02 47.49
N HIS A 11 -22.90 65.83 47.06
CA HIS A 11 -22.62 65.36 45.68
C HIS A 11 -23.83 65.44 44.71
N PRO A 12 -23.61 65.39 43.38
CA PRO A 12 -23.73 64.10 42.65
C PRO A 12 -22.84 63.88 41.39
N LEU A 13 -22.50 62.59 41.17
CA LEU A 13 -22.51 61.73 39.96
C LEU A 13 -22.14 62.22 38.53
N ARG A 14 -21.31 61.36 37.88
CA ARG A 14 -21.30 60.88 36.45
C ARG A 14 -20.81 61.84 35.35
N THR A 15 -20.01 61.50 34.33
CA THR A 15 -19.50 60.25 33.71
C THR A 15 -18.32 60.63 32.79
N HIS A 16 -17.25 59.84 32.66
CA HIS A 16 -16.72 59.16 31.44
C HIS A 16 -15.17 59.27 31.52
N TYR A 17 -14.30 58.40 31.04
CA TYR A 17 -14.23 56.98 30.61
C TYR A 17 -12.73 56.81 30.21
N ILE A 18 -12.20 55.57 30.23
CA ILE A 18 -10.94 55.08 29.61
C ILE A 18 -9.60 55.41 30.32
N GLU A 19 -8.62 54.52 30.50
CA GLU A 19 -8.45 53.05 30.50
C GLU A 19 -6.95 52.80 30.80
N ARG A 20 -6.62 51.56 31.21
CA ARG A 20 -5.29 50.92 31.34
C ARG A 20 -4.63 50.97 32.72
N GLY A 21 -5.15 50.08 33.57
CA GLY A 21 -4.48 49.55 34.75
C GLY A 21 -3.53 48.38 34.45
N PRO A 22 -2.88 47.83 35.50
CA PRO A 22 -1.53 47.29 35.47
C PRO A 22 -1.46 45.76 35.29
N LEU A 23 -0.29 45.27 34.88
CA LEU A 23 0.04 43.85 34.76
C LEU A 23 -0.10 43.15 36.12
N PHE A 24 -1.11 42.29 36.18
CA PHE A 24 -1.63 41.59 37.34
C PHE A 24 -0.73 40.43 37.78
N THR A 25 -0.54 40.36 39.09
CA THR A 25 -0.20 39.19 39.89
C THR A 25 -1.11 37.98 39.59
N TYR A 26 -0.62 36.79 39.92
CA TYR A 26 -1.40 35.68 40.47
C TYR A 26 -2.18 34.78 39.49
N MET A 27 -1.69 33.55 39.26
CA MET A 27 -2.58 32.38 39.36
C MET A 27 -1.82 31.07 39.62
N LYS A 28 -2.10 30.56 40.81
CA LYS A 28 -1.99 29.18 41.27
C LYS A 28 -2.77 28.25 40.32
N ARG A 29 -2.27 27.01 40.15
CA ARG A 29 -3.00 25.81 39.68
C ARG A 29 -3.26 25.70 38.17
N PHE A 30 -2.33 25.07 37.46
CA PHE A 30 -2.66 24.17 36.33
C PHE A 30 -1.70 22.97 36.33
N PHE A 31 -1.76 22.17 37.39
CA PHE A 31 -1.43 20.76 37.28
C PHE A 31 -2.55 20.09 36.50
N SER A 32 -2.19 19.16 35.60
CA SER A 32 -3.08 18.22 34.92
C SER A 32 -3.82 18.75 33.68
N SER A 33 -3.22 18.54 32.49
CA SER A 33 -3.95 18.37 31.21
C SER A 33 -3.07 17.95 30.02
N VAL A 34 -1.72 18.01 30.10
CA VAL A 34 -0.88 17.82 28.89
C VAL A 34 -0.53 16.35 28.58
N LEU A 35 -0.89 15.38 29.42
CA LEU A 35 -0.52 13.97 29.21
C LEU A 35 -1.56 13.09 28.49
N LEU A 36 -2.61 13.68 27.89
CA LEU A 36 -3.68 12.91 27.23
C LEU A 36 -3.90 13.26 25.74
N ALA A 37 -2.82 13.58 25.00
CA ALA A 37 -2.90 13.92 23.58
C ALA A 37 -1.92 13.14 22.69
N LEU A 38 -1.44 11.96 23.12
CA LEU A 38 -0.49 11.12 22.38
C LEU A 38 -1.05 9.76 21.95
N ALA A 39 -2.35 9.49 22.10
CA ALA A 39 -2.94 8.17 21.85
C ALA A 39 -3.58 7.98 20.45
N ALA A 40 -3.47 8.94 19.53
CA ALA A 40 -4.19 8.90 18.26
C ALA A 40 -3.26 8.95 17.03
N ALA A 41 -2.50 7.88 16.77
CA ALA A 41 -1.90 7.66 15.43
C ALA A 41 -1.48 6.21 15.14
N ALA A 42 -1.88 5.20 15.92
CA ALA A 42 -1.69 3.80 15.53
C ALA A 42 -2.81 3.37 14.58
N LEU A 43 -2.82 3.93 13.36
CA LEU A 43 -3.64 3.37 12.29
C LEU A 43 -3.01 2.01 11.94
N PRO A 44 -3.76 0.89 11.97
CA PRO A 44 -3.26 -0.35 11.41
C PRO A 44 -2.98 -0.09 9.93
N LEU A 45 -1.72 -0.23 9.53
CA LEU A 45 -1.39 -0.41 8.12
C LEU A 45 -2.02 -1.75 7.72
N SER A 46 -3.24 -1.68 7.16
CA SER A 46 -3.87 -2.83 6.54
C SER A 46 -2.95 -3.30 5.42
N SER A 47 -2.17 -4.35 5.68
CA SER A 47 -1.38 -5.05 4.67
C SER A 47 -2.36 -5.77 3.74
N HIS A 48 -2.91 -5.04 2.77
CA HIS A 48 -3.73 -5.64 1.72
C HIS A 48 -2.80 -6.35 0.74
N ALA A 49 -3.02 -7.64 0.54
CA ALA A 49 -2.35 -8.37 -0.51
C ALA A 49 -2.72 -7.76 -1.88
N ALA A 50 -1.74 -7.48 -2.72
CA ALA A 50 -2.03 -7.04 -4.08
C ALA A 50 -2.46 -8.26 -4.91
N ALA A 51 -3.70 -8.22 -5.39
CA ALA A 51 -4.27 -9.29 -6.20
C ALA A 51 -3.89 -9.09 -7.69
N LEU A 52 -3.38 -10.15 -8.31
CA LEU A 52 -2.94 -10.17 -9.71
C LEU A 52 -3.94 -10.88 -10.63
N ASP A 53 -5.22 -10.99 -10.24
CA ASP A 53 -6.24 -11.71 -11.00
C ASP A 53 -6.51 -11.06 -12.36
N ALA A 54 -6.58 -9.73 -12.39
CA ALA A 54 -6.87 -8.95 -13.60
C ALA A 54 -5.82 -9.12 -14.72
N PRO A 55 -4.50 -8.98 -14.46
CA PRO A 55 -3.49 -9.23 -15.50
C PRO A 55 -3.45 -10.70 -15.97
N LEU A 56 -3.89 -11.65 -15.14
CA LEU A 56 -4.00 -13.08 -15.47
C LEU A 56 -5.25 -13.44 -16.30
N THR A 57 -5.81 -12.46 -17.01
CA THR A 57 -6.83 -12.65 -18.07
C THR A 57 -6.23 -12.79 -19.48
N CYS A 58 -4.89 -12.84 -19.58
CA CYS A 58 -4.15 -13.12 -20.81
C CYS A 58 -4.24 -12.05 -21.92
N ASN A 59 -4.45 -10.79 -21.54
CA ASN A 59 -4.62 -9.66 -22.47
C ASN A 59 -3.40 -8.73 -22.62
N GLU A 60 -2.27 -9.04 -22.00
CA GLU A 60 -1.03 -8.23 -22.08
C GLU A 60 0.19 -9.07 -22.53
N SER A 61 1.37 -8.43 -22.60
CA SER A 61 2.63 -9.08 -22.93
C SER A 61 3.46 -9.39 -21.68
N GLY A 62 4.50 -10.22 -21.84
CA GLY A 62 5.41 -10.53 -20.75
C GLY A 62 6.17 -9.31 -20.24
N HIS A 63 6.62 -8.43 -21.13
CA HIS A 63 7.22 -7.16 -20.77
C HIS A 63 6.27 -6.32 -19.93
N GLN A 64 5.04 -6.08 -20.41
CA GLN A 64 4.10 -5.21 -19.73
C GLN A 64 3.82 -5.71 -18.30
N PHE A 65 3.51 -7.00 -18.16
CA PHE A 65 3.24 -7.60 -16.85
C PHE A 65 4.41 -7.45 -15.87
N ILE A 66 5.65 -7.74 -16.30
CA ILE A 66 6.82 -7.66 -15.42
C ILE A 66 7.24 -6.21 -15.15
N ALA A 67 7.19 -5.35 -16.18
CA ALA A 67 7.51 -3.93 -16.06
C ALA A 67 6.59 -3.22 -15.06
N ASP A 68 5.28 -3.47 -15.15
CA ASP A 68 4.29 -2.85 -14.27
C ASP A 68 4.50 -3.28 -12.81
N LEU A 69 4.80 -4.56 -12.56
CA LEU A 69 5.09 -5.08 -11.22
C LEU A 69 6.41 -4.54 -10.66
N ALA A 70 7.44 -4.42 -11.49
CA ALA A 70 8.71 -3.83 -11.10
C ALA A 70 8.58 -2.33 -10.81
N GLN A 71 7.83 -1.59 -11.62
CA GLN A 71 7.56 -0.17 -11.41
C GLN A 71 6.79 0.09 -10.12
N GLN A 72 5.85 -0.80 -9.77
CA GLN A 72 5.11 -0.75 -8.51
C GLN A 72 5.90 -1.30 -7.31
N GLN A 73 7.15 -1.75 -7.52
CA GLN A 73 8.00 -2.35 -6.49
C GLN A 73 7.35 -3.58 -5.81
N LEU A 74 6.52 -4.31 -6.56
CA LEU A 74 5.86 -5.53 -6.08
C LEU A 74 6.75 -6.77 -6.24
N ILE A 75 7.77 -6.70 -7.09
CA ILE A 75 8.77 -7.75 -7.33
C ILE A 75 10.19 -7.19 -7.24
N ASP A 76 11.17 -8.06 -6.96
CA ASP A 76 12.56 -7.78 -7.26
C ASP A 76 12.74 -7.80 -8.80
N PRO A 77 13.20 -6.71 -9.44
CA PRO A 77 13.36 -6.66 -10.89
C PRO A 77 14.50 -7.58 -11.39
N LYS A 78 15.35 -8.10 -10.50
CA LYS A 78 16.37 -9.08 -10.85
C LYS A 78 15.76 -10.48 -10.78
N PRO A 79 15.81 -11.27 -11.87
CA PRO A 79 15.31 -12.65 -11.82
C PRO A 79 16.16 -13.47 -10.85
N MET A 80 15.50 -14.18 -9.93
CA MET A 80 16.12 -15.14 -9.01
C MET A 80 16.52 -16.43 -9.73
N ARG A 81 15.86 -16.76 -10.84
CA ARG A 81 16.14 -17.94 -11.67
C ARG A 81 15.77 -17.67 -13.12
N VAL A 82 16.51 -18.29 -14.03
CA VAL A 82 16.20 -18.33 -15.47
C VAL A 82 16.16 -19.80 -15.84
N GLU A 83 15.03 -20.26 -16.38
CA GLU A 83 14.85 -21.63 -16.86
C GLU A 83 15.44 -21.80 -18.26
N SER A 84 15.71 -23.04 -18.66
CA SER A 84 16.27 -23.34 -20.00
C SER A 84 15.36 -22.86 -21.13
N ASN A 85 14.04 -22.87 -20.94
CA ASN A 85 13.06 -22.35 -21.89
C ASN A 85 12.88 -20.81 -21.84
N SER A 86 13.86 -20.11 -21.26
CA SER A 86 13.93 -18.65 -21.11
C SER A 86 12.88 -18.01 -20.19
N ILE A 87 12.08 -18.79 -19.46
CA ILE A 87 11.24 -18.22 -18.40
C ILE A 87 12.13 -17.65 -17.29
N ASN A 88 11.97 -16.36 -17.01
CA ASN A 88 12.61 -15.68 -15.89
C ASN A 88 11.65 -15.72 -14.71
N ALA A 89 12.14 -16.14 -13.54
CA ALA A 89 11.39 -16.12 -12.28
C ALA A 89 11.90 -15.00 -11.39
N PHE A 90 10.98 -14.18 -10.91
CA PHE A 90 11.20 -13.01 -10.06
C PHE A 90 10.58 -13.26 -8.70
N SER A 91 11.28 -12.85 -7.64
CA SER A 91 10.75 -12.93 -6.28
C SER A 91 9.79 -11.76 -6.04
N PRO A 92 8.69 -11.95 -5.28
CA PRO A 92 7.98 -10.82 -4.68
C PRO A 92 8.95 -9.93 -3.90
N ALA A 93 8.71 -8.62 -3.91
CA ALA A 93 9.52 -7.69 -3.14
C ALA A 93 9.42 -7.99 -1.64
N GLN A 94 10.42 -7.59 -0.87
CA GLN A 94 10.44 -7.86 0.56
C GLN A 94 9.24 -7.21 1.25
N GLY A 95 8.39 -8.02 1.89
CA GLY A 95 7.17 -7.56 2.56
C GLY A 95 5.96 -7.36 1.63
N ALA A 96 6.09 -7.59 0.33
CA ALA A 96 4.95 -7.64 -0.58
C ALA A 96 4.16 -8.93 -0.33
N ASP A 97 2.87 -8.80 -0.06
CA ASP A 97 1.92 -9.92 -0.09
C ASP A 97 1.19 -9.88 -1.43
N LEU A 98 1.43 -10.89 -2.26
CA LEU A 98 0.84 -10.99 -3.60
C LEU A 98 -0.06 -12.21 -3.66
N THR A 99 -1.24 -12.06 -4.25
CA THR A 99 -2.18 -13.16 -4.44
C THR A 99 -2.64 -13.25 -5.90
N ALA A 100 -3.04 -14.46 -6.31
CA ALA A 100 -3.76 -14.69 -7.55
C ALA A 100 -4.85 -15.74 -7.30
N PHE A 101 -6.09 -15.42 -7.64
CA PHE A 101 -7.28 -16.25 -7.46
C PHE A 101 -7.40 -16.81 -6.04
N GLY A 102 -7.03 -16.00 -5.04
CA GLY A 102 -7.05 -16.37 -3.62
C GLY A 102 -5.85 -17.22 -3.13
N PHE A 103 -4.85 -17.46 -3.98
CA PHE A 103 -3.63 -18.17 -3.59
C PHE A 103 -2.44 -17.22 -3.45
N HIS A 104 -1.60 -17.41 -2.43
CA HIS A 104 -0.37 -16.64 -2.28
C HIS A 104 0.64 -16.99 -3.36
N ILE A 105 1.28 -15.95 -3.90
CA ILE A 105 2.28 -16.06 -4.95
C ILE A 105 3.65 -16.34 -4.32
N PHE A 106 4.28 -17.41 -4.79
CA PHE A 106 5.65 -17.77 -4.50
C PHE A 106 6.65 -17.06 -5.42
N ALA A 107 6.31 -16.96 -6.70
CA ALA A 107 7.16 -16.33 -7.72
C ALA A 107 6.31 -15.72 -8.82
N VAL A 108 6.81 -14.65 -9.43
CA VAL A 108 6.28 -14.10 -10.67
C VAL A 108 7.15 -14.59 -11.82
N VAL A 109 6.58 -14.95 -12.96
CA VAL A 109 7.32 -15.46 -14.11
C VAL A 109 7.02 -14.66 -15.37
N GLY A 110 8.04 -14.50 -16.22
CA GLY A 110 7.90 -13.77 -17.47
C GLY A 110 8.97 -14.11 -18.49
N TYR A 111 8.64 -13.90 -19.76
CA TYR A 111 9.54 -13.92 -20.90
C TYR A 111 8.90 -13.15 -22.07
N GLU A 112 9.70 -12.36 -22.78
CA GLU A 112 9.34 -11.79 -24.06
C GLU A 112 10.54 -11.86 -25.01
N LYS A 113 10.30 -12.30 -26.25
CA LYS A 113 11.36 -12.51 -27.23
C LYS A 113 11.98 -11.17 -27.64
N ASP A 114 13.31 -11.15 -27.74
CA ASP A 114 14.11 -10.00 -28.17
C ASP A 114 14.00 -8.78 -27.23
N ASP A 115 13.49 -8.99 -26.02
CA ASP A 115 13.32 -7.95 -25.01
C ASP A 115 14.47 -7.96 -23.99
N PRO A 116 15.20 -6.85 -23.82
CA PRO A 116 16.38 -6.79 -22.97
C PRO A 116 16.09 -6.92 -21.47
N MET A 117 14.82 -6.82 -21.03
CA MET A 117 14.42 -7.08 -19.65
C MET A 117 14.62 -8.56 -19.27
N PHE A 118 14.54 -9.47 -20.25
CA PHE A 118 14.57 -10.90 -20.01
C PHE A 118 15.92 -11.51 -20.36
N ARG A 119 16.41 -12.37 -19.46
CA ARG A 119 17.58 -13.20 -19.74
C ARG A 119 17.16 -14.43 -20.52
N VAL A 120 17.91 -14.78 -21.56
CA VAL A 120 17.64 -15.95 -22.39
C VAL A 120 18.28 -17.19 -21.75
N GLY A 121 17.53 -18.29 -21.69
CA GLY A 121 18.01 -19.59 -21.27
C GLY A 121 18.85 -20.28 -22.35
N ASP A 122 19.27 -21.52 -22.08
CA ASP A 122 20.09 -22.33 -22.99
C ASP A 122 19.28 -23.25 -23.93
N GLY A 123 17.95 -23.26 -23.80
CA GLY A 123 17.03 -24.03 -24.62
C GLY A 123 16.09 -23.18 -25.47
N GLU A 124 15.17 -23.84 -26.17
CA GLU A 124 14.17 -23.16 -27.01
C GLU A 124 13.16 -22.39 -26.13
N PRO A 125 12.90 -21.10 -26.43
CA PRO A 125 11.92 -20.32 -25.70
C PRO A 125 10.51 -20.93 -25.72
N VAL A 126 9.80 -20.83 -24.60
CA VAL A 126 8.46 -21.43 -24.45
C VAL A 126 7.40 -20.83 -25.40
N ALA A 127 7.57 -19.57 -25.80
CA ALA A 127 6.66 -18.81 -26.64
C ALA A 127 7.33 -17.49 -27.10
N ARG A 128 6.69 -16.70 -27.97
CA ARG A 128 7.13 -15.32 -28.24
C ARG A 128 6.93 -14.40 -27.03
N SER A 129 5.90 -14.65 -26.25
CA SER A 129 5.64 -13.96 -24.97
C SER A 129 4.96 -14.93 -24.02
N ALA A 130 5.38 -14.95 -22.76
CA ALA A 130 4.76 -15.73 -21.70
C ALA A 130 4.89 -14.99 -20.36
N TYR A 131 3.87 -15.08 -19.52
CA TYR A 131 3.90 -14.47 -18.20
C TYR A 131 2.94 -15.16 -17.25
N GLY A 132 3.12 -14.93 -15.95
CA GLY A 132 2.21 -15.45 -14.95
C GLY A 132 2.82 -15.51 -13.57
N VAL A 133 2.27 -16.40 -12.76
CA VAL A 133 2.66 -16.56 -11.36
C VAL A 133 2.77 -18.02 -10.99
N VAL A 134 3.60 -18.31 -9.99
CA VAL A 134 3.67 -19.59 -9.31
C VAL A 134 3.05 -19.40 -7.94
N VAL A 135 2.02 -20.17 -7.61
CA VAL A 135 1.24 -20.04 -6.37
C VAL A 135 1.36 -21.26 -5.49
N PHE A 136 1.18 -21.06 -4.18
CA PHE A 136 0.96 -22.13 -3.23
C PHE A 136 -0.48 -22.65 -3.35
N GLY A 137 -0.66 -23.76 -4.04
CA GLY A 137 -1.94 -24.39 -4.28
C GLY A 137 -1.77 -25.67 -5.08
N GLY A 138 -2.59 -26.67 -4.77
CA GLY A 138 -2.67 -27.89 -5.58
C GLY A 138 -3.36 -27.61 -6.92
N GLU A 139 -2.86 -28.21 -7.99
CA GLU A 139 -3.32 -28.02 -9.37
C GLU A 139 -4.85 -28.04 -9.51
N SER A 140 -5.53 -29.04 -8.92
CA SER A 140 -6.99 -29.15 -9.02
C SER A 140 -7.74 -27.99 -8.38
N LYS A 141 -7.24 -27.46 -7.25
CA LYS A 141 -7.86 -26.31 -6.57
C LYS A 141 -7.63 -25.02 -7.35
N VAL A 142 -6.42 -24.86 -7.88
CA VAL A 142 -6.06 -23.71 -8.71
C VAL A 142 -6.90 -23.71 -9.99
N GLN A 143 -7.00 -24.84 -10.69
CA GLN A 143 -7.82 -24.99 -11.88
C GLN A 143 -9.30 -24.66 -11.61
N ALA A 144 -9.85 -25.12 -10.47
CA ALA A 144 -11.22 -24.80 -10.09
C ALA A 144 -11.43 -23.29 -9.92
N ALA A 145 -10.51 -22.60 -9.21
CA ALA A 145 -10.60 -21.16 -9.00
C ALA A 145 -10.49 -20.36 -10.31
N LEU A 146 -9.61 -20.75 -11.23
CA LEU A 146 -9.52 -20.13 -12.56
C LEU A 146 -10.81 -20.32 -13.36
N THR A 147 -11.42 -21.50 -13.26
CA THR A 147 -12.67 -21.84 -13.95
C THR A 147 -13.82 -21.00 -13.41
N GLU A 148 -13.92 -20.84 -12.09
CA GLU A 148 -14.89 -19.99 -11.42
C GLU A 148 -14.73 -18.52 -11.81
N ALA A 149 -13.48 -18.05 -11.93
CA ALA A 149 -13.15 -16.70 -12.37
C ALA A 149 -13.30 -16.47 -13.89
N GLY A 150 -13.58 -17.51 -14.68
CA GLY A 150 -13.64 -17.42 -16.14
C GLY A 150 -12.30 -17.10 -16.81
N SER A 151 -11.16 -17.36 -16.14
CA SER A 151 -9.83 -17.13 -16.69
C SER A 151 -9.46 -18.18 -17.74
N THR A 152 -8.77 -17.75 -18.80
CA THR A 152 -8.22 -18.61 -19.85
C THR A 152 -6.75 -18.97 -19.61
N ALA A 153 -6.19 -18.55 -18.47
CA ALA A 153 -4.82 -18.88 -18.11
C ALA A 153 -4.62 -20.40 -17.97
N ILE A 154 -3.40 -20.84 -18.25
CA ILE A 154 -3.05 -22.26 -18.26
C ILE A 154 -2.48 -22.63 -16.91
N VAL A 155 -2.91 -23.78 -16.38
CA VAL A 155 -2.41 -24.35 -15.13
C VAL A 155 -1.31 -25.36 -15.43
N HIS A 156 -0.19 -25.28 -14.71
CA HIS A 156 0.88 -26.26 -14.77
C HIS A 156 1.43 -26.58 -13.39
N ARG A 157 1.38 -27.85 -12.99
CA ARG A 157 1.96 -28.29 -11.72
C ARG A 157 3.48 -28.23 -11.79
N VAL A 158 4.10 -27.50 -10.87
CA VAL A 158 5.57 -27.39 -10.78
C VAL A 158 6.14 -28.21 -9.62
N ALA A 159 5.38 -28.39 -8.52
CA ALA A 159 5.72 -29.26 -7.40
C ALA A 159 4.46 -29.66 -6.62
N PRO A 160 4.54 -30.56 -5.61
CA PRO A 160 3.41 -30.80 -4.71
C PRO A 160 2.93 -29.50 -4.04
N LEU A 161 1.64 -29.18 -4.20
CA LEU A 161 1.03 -27.94 -3.69
C LEU A 161 1.64 -26.64 -4.23
N VAL A 162 2.36 -26.69 -5.36
CA VAL A 162 2.87 -25.51 -6.03
C VAL A 162 2.51 -25.60 -7.51
N THR A 163 1.84 -24.57 -8.00
CA THR A 163 1.23 -24.58 -9.33
C THR A 163 1.50 -23.26 -10.03
N ALA A 164 1.93 -23.32 -11.28
CA ALA A 164 2.03 -22.17 -12.15
C ALA A 164 0.67 -21.88 -12.81
N ILE A 165 0.33 -20.59 -12.88
CA ILE A 165 -0.76 -20.02 -13.65
C ILE A 165 -0.09 -19.12 -14.68
N PHE A 166 -0.22 -19.43 -15.98
CA PHE A 166 0.50 -18.69 -17.00
C PHE A 166 -0.35 -18.40 -18.25
N CYS A 167 -0.09 -17.24 -18.83
CA CYS A 167 -0.54 -16.81 -20.14
C CYS A 167 0.61 -16.94 -21.13
N LYS A 168 0.32 -17.34 -22.37
CA LYS A 168 1.33 -17.39 -23.45
C LYS A 168 0.76 -16.97 -24.79
N ARG A 169 1.63 -16.43 -25.65
CA ARG A 169 1.36 -16.08 -27.04
C ARG A 169 2.49 -16.62 -27.92
N SER A 170 2.17 -17.62 -28.75
CA SER A 170 3.09 -18.24 -29.71
C SER A 170 3.40 -17.33 -30.88
#